data_AF-A0A0A2TSN2-F1
#
_entry.id   AF-A0A0A2TSN2-F1
#
_cell.length_a   1.000
_cell.length_b   1.000
_cell.length_c   1.000
_cell.angle_alpha   90.00
_cell.angle_beta   90.00
_cell.angle_gamma   90.00
#
_symmetry.space_group_name_H-M   'P 1'
#
loop_
_entity.id
_entity.type
_entity.pdbx_description
1 polymer ?
#
loop_
_entity_poly.entity_id
_entity_poly.type
_entity_poly.pdbx_seq_one_letter_code
_entity_poly.pdbx_strand_id
1 'polypeptide(L)' 'MWKEGNLKVHSSLYHYWMKVYEEGSQFGIDGGKVSKLMLKRDGRIVCNYDRGWDIEPADPDTQLAVEILLHGSNY' A
#
# COMPACT_ATOMS: atom_id res chain seq x y z
N MET A 1 6.30 4.93 11.41
CA MET A 1 6.86 3.58 11.64
C MET A 1 6.58 2.66 10.46
N TRP A 2 7.45 1.67 10.22
CA TRP A 2 7.19 0.62 9.23
C TRP A 2 6.16 -0.38 9.75
N LYS A 3 5.27 -0.83 8.89
CA LYS A 3 4.33 -1.93 9.12
C LYS A 3 4.52 -2.97 8.02
N GLU A 4 4.49 -4.23 8.42
CA GLU A 4 4.56 -5.39 7.55
C GLU A 4 3.43 -6.35 7.93
N GLY A 5 2.83 -7.01 6.94
CA GLY A 5 1.76 -7.94 7.21
C GLY A 5 1.18 -8.54 5.94
N ASN A 6 0.17 -9.38 6.13
CA ASN A 6 -0.56 -10.00 5.03
C ASN A 6 -1.98 -9.46 4.96
N LEU A 7 -2.48 -9.24 3.76
CA LEU A 7 -3.85 -8.81 3.49
C LEU A 7 -4.46 -9.77 2.47
N LYS A 8 -5.61 -10.33 2.79
CA LYS A 8 -6.39 -11.13 1.86
C LYS A 8 -7.48 -10.27 1.23
N VAL A 9 -7.49 -10.18 -0.09
CA VAL A 9 -8.54 -9.53 -0.88
C VAL A 9 -9.08 -10.59 -1.84
N HIS A 10 -10.36 -10.92 -1.73
CA HIS A 10 -10.97 -12.03 -2.47
C HIS A 10 -10.16 -13.35 -2.33
N SER A 11 -9.70 -13.91 -3.44
CA SER A 11 -8.82 -15.09 -3.51
C SER A 11 -7.32 -14.77 -3.45
N SER A 12 -6.96 -13.49 -3.55
CA SER A 12 -5.58 -13.00 -3.60
C SER A 12 -5.02 -12.78 -2.20
N LEU A 13 -3.82 -13.31 -1.92
CA LEU A 13 -3.06 -13.04 -0.70
C LEU A 13 -1.90 -12.10 -1.02
N TYR A 14 -1.90 -10.93 -0.37
CA TYR A 14 -0.85 -9.92 -0.49
C TYR A 14 0.04 -9.94 0.73
N HIS A 15 1.35 -9.87 0.51
CA HIS A 15 2.31 -9.48 1.52
C HIS A 15 2.68 -8.01 1.31
N TYR A 16 2.53 -7.18 2.34
CA TYR A 16 2.72 -5.74 2.24
C TYR A 16 3.80 -5.22 3.17
N TRP A 17 4.45 -4.15 2.74
CA TRP A 17 5.26 -3.28 3.57
C TRP A 17 4.80 -1.86 3.35
N MET A 18 4.59 -1.10 4.42
CA MET A 18 4.25 0.30 4.32
C MET A 18 4.89 1.14 5.40
N LYS A 19 5.25 2.36 5.06
CA LYS A 19 5.80 3.33 6.00
C LYS A 19 4.75 4.38 6.32
N VAL A 20 4.23 4.34 7.54
CA VAL A 20 3.15 5.22 8.02
C VAL A 20 3.71 6.25 8.97
N TYR A 21 3.36 7.52 8.82
CA TYR A 21 3.74 8.60 9.73
C TYR A 21 2.57 8.99 10.64
N GLU A 22 2.82 9.83 11.64
CA GLU A 22 1.78 10.33 12.55
C GLU A 22 0.83 11.28 11.81
N GLU A 23 1.39 12.10 10.92
CA GLU A 23 0.69 13.09 10.11
C GLU A 23 0.85 12.84 8.62
N GLY A 24 -0.08 13.39 7.82
CA GLY A 24 0.00 13.37 6.37
C GLY A 24 1.14 14.25 5.83
N SER A 25 1.55 14.04 4.58
CA SER A 25 2.60 14.86 3.97
C SER A 25 2.48 14.92 2.45
N GLN A 26 3.23 15.83 1.82
CA GLN A 26 3.36 15.90 0.35
C GLN A 26 3.90 14.61 -0.28
N PHE A 27 4.55 13.75 0.49
CA PHE A 27 5.05 12.45 0.04
C PHE A 27 4.10 11.31 0.40
N GLY A 28 3.00 11.61 1.05
CA GLY A 28 1.94 10.67 1.36
C GLY A 28 1.10 10.37 0.13
N ILE A 29 0.67 9.13 -0.02
CA ILE A 29 -0.34 8.78 -1.02
C ILE A 29 -1.60 9.62 -0.73
N ASP A 30 -2.02 10.40 -1.73
CA ASP A 30 -3.10 11.39 -1.66
C ASP A 30 -2.97 12.39 -0.49
N GLY A 31 -1.72 12.75 -0.13
CA GLY A 31 -1.44 13.63 1.00
C GLY A 31 -1.59 12.97 2.37
N GLY A 32 -1.87 11.65 2.42
CA GLY A 32 -2.09 10.88 3.65
C GLY A 32 -0.82 10.51 4.41
N LYS A 33 -0.96 9.62 5.39
CA LYS A 33 0.13 9.25 6.32
C LYS A 33 1.11 8.23 5.74
N VAL A 34 0.75 7.55 4.66
CA VAL A 34 1.55 6.46 4.06
C VAL A 34 2.46 7.04 2.99
N SER A 35 3.78 7.05 3.22
CA SER A 35 4.74 7.62 2.26
C SER A 35 5.47 6.60 1.40
N LYS A 36 5.34 5.32 1.76
CA LYS A 36 5.89 4.17 1.01
C LYS A 36 4.94 3.00 1.14
N LEU A 37 4.72 2.28 0.05
CA LEU A 37 3.88 1.07 0.02
C LEU A 37 4.43 0.09 -1.00
N MET A 38 4.62 -1.16 -0.62
CA MET A 38 4.95 -2.26 -1.52
C MET A 38 3.95 -3.38 -1.28
N LEU A 39 3.35 -3.89 -2.36
CA LEU A 39 2.51 -5.08 -2.34
C LEU A 39 3.15 -6.16 -3.19
N LYS A 40 3.25 -7.37 -2.62
CA LYS A 40 3.60 -8.58 -3.34
C LYS A 40 2.44 -9.56 -3.35
N ARG A 41 2.14 -10.12 -4.52
CA ARG A 41 1.19 -11.22 -4.73
C ARG A 41 1.90 -12.30 -5.55
N ASP A 42 1.80 -13.56 -5.13
CA ASP A 42 2.46 -14.70 -5.79
C ASP A 42 3.97 -14.48 -6.02
N GLY A 43 4.65 -13.86 -5.05
CA GLY A 43 6.08 -13.56 -5.11
C GLY A 43 6.47 -12.40 -6.03
N ARG A 44 5.52 -11.77 -6.73
CA ARG A 44 5.77 -10.64 -7.64
C ARG A 44 5.32 -9.33 -7.02
N ILE A 45 6.06 -8.26 -7.28
CA ILE A 45 5.65 -6.90 -6.90
C ILE A 45 4.54 -6.48 -7.87
N VAL A 46 3.37 -6.18 -7.33
CA VAL A 46 2.16 -5.80 -8.10
C VAL A 46 1.75 -4.34 -7.86
N CYS A 47 2.38 -3.69 -6.88
CA CYS A 47 2.22 -2.27 -6.59
C CYS A 47 3.45 -1.80 -5.78
N ASN A 48 4.01 -0.65 -6.13
CA ASN A 48 5.09 -0.02 -5.39
C ASN A 48 4.99 1.50 -5.46
N TYR A 49 5.03 2.13 -4.31
CA TYR A 49 5.05 3.57 -4.12
C TYR A 49 6.23 3.95 -3.23
N ASP A 50 7.13 4.80 -3.72
CA ASP A 50 8.20 5.42 -2.95
C ASP A 50 8.20 6.93 -3.20
N ARG A 51 7.25 7.63 -2.55
CA ARG A 51 6.99 9.08 -2.74
C ARG A 51 6.59 9.45 -4.17
N GLY A 52 5.96 8.50 -4.84
CA GLY A 52 5.56 8.50 -6.24
C GLY A 52 5.30 7.05 -6.64
N TRP A 53 4.44 6.83 -7.63
CA TRP A 53 4.17 5.47 -8.13
C TRP A 53 5.37 4.99 -8.95
N ASP A 54 6.12 4.03 -8.42
CA ASP A 54 7.11 3.28 -9.19
C ASP A 54 6.41 2.20 -10.03
N ILE A 55 5.40 1.57 -9.43
CA ILE A 55 4.51 0.57 -10.04
C ILE A 55 3.10 0.87 -9.53
N GLU A 56 2.23 1.35 -10.43
CA GLU A 56 0.81 1.51 -10.14
C GLU A 56 0.14 0.14 -9.89
N PRO A 57 -0.99 0.09 -9.17
CA PRO A 57 -1.72 -1.15 -8.92
C PRO A 57 -2.01 -1.92 -10.22
N ALA A 58 -1.53 -3.16 -10.27
CA ALA A 58 -1.59 -3.97 -11.50
C ALA A 58 -3.00 -4.37 -11.96
N ASP A 59 -3.98 -4.40 -11.05
CA ASP A 59 -5.36 -4.84 -11.31
C ASP A 59 -6.33 -4.34 -10.22
N PRO A 60 -7.66 -4.49 -10.40
CA PRO A 60 -8.66 -4.03 -9.44
C PRO A 60 -8.53 -4.62 -8.03
N ASP A 61 -8.09 -5.87 -7.89
CA ASP A 61 -7.86 -6.47 -6.57
C ASP A 61 -6.67 -5.79 -5.86
N THR A 62 -5.63 -5.44 -6.62
CA THR A 62 -4.46 -4.72 -6.10
C THR A 62 -4.84 -3.29 -5.71
N GLN A 63 -5.66 -2.62 -6.52
CA GLN A 63 -6.20 -1.29 -6.20
C GLN A 63 -7.01 -1.33 -4.90
N LEU A 64 -7.90 -2.30 -4.75
CA LEU A 64 -8.68 -2.50 -3.53
C LEU A 64 -7.77 -2.79 -2.31
N ALA A 65 -6.70 -3.57 -2.49
CA ALA A 65 -5.72 -3.80 -1.42
C ALA A 65 -5.04 -2.51 -0.95
N VAL A 66 -4.68 -1.60 -1.89
CA VAL A 66 -4.16 -0.27 -1.55
C VAL A 66 -5.19 0.52 -0.74
N GLU A 67 -6.42 0.61 -1.23
CA GLU A 67 -7.49 1.39 -0.57
C GLU A 67 -7.77 0.93 0.86
N ILE A 68 -7.82 -0.39 1.09
CA ILE A 68 -8.00 -0.97 2.44
C ILE A 68 -6.87 -0.54 3.38
N LEU A 69 -5.61 -0.61 2.93
CA LEU A 69 -4.45 -0.24 3.73
C LEU A 69 -4.40 1.26 4.03
N LEU A 70 -4.75 2.10 3.07
CA LEU A 70 -4.79 3.55 3.24
C LEU A 70 -5.91 3.95 4.20
N HIS A 71 -7.11 3.38 4.05
CA HIS A 71 -8.23 3.66 4.94
C HIS A 71 -7.89 3.31 6.39
N GLY A 72 -7.32 2.12 6.65
CA GLY A 72 -6.93 1.71 8.01
C GLY A 72 -5.68 2.41 8.58
N SER A 73 -5.01 3.27 7.80
CA SER A 73 -3.85 4.03 8.26
C SER A 73 -4.15 5.50 8.49
N ASN A 74 -5.14 6.05 7.78
CA ASN A 74 -5.50 7.46 7.85
C ASN A 74 -6.58 7.75 8.92
N TYR A 75 -7.36 6.74 9.33
CA TYR A 75 -8.40 6.80 10.37
C TYR A 75 -8.09 5.83 11.50
#